data_AF-A0A7D8IR08-F1
#
_entry.id   AF-A0A7D8IR08-F1
#
_cell.length_a   1.000
_cell.length_b   1.000
_cell.length_c   1.000
_cell.angle_alpha   90.00
_cell.angle_beta   90.00
_cell.angle_gamma   90.00
#
_symmetry.space_group_name_H-M   'P 1'
#
loop_
_entity.id
_entity.type
_entity.pdbx_description
1 polymer ?
#
loop_
_entity_poly.entity_id
_entity_poly.type
_entity_poly.pdbx_seq_one_letter_code
_entity_poly.pdbx_strand_id
1 'polypeptide(L)'
;MKMRGNDTLTYEALLAHIRAKISHYITLMVEGSNICDIGHRDWAPVPLLSSFISDCLEKGRDITDGGARYNFSGVQGIGIANLSDSLHALNGLVFDQQRLSFDALLSILKNNFATPEGEKIRARLINRFEKYGNDIDNVDNISAELLRYYCKEVEKYQNPRGGQFTPGSYTVSAHVPLGAVVGATPDGRFAGEQLADGGLSPMLGQDMQGPTAVLKSVSKLDNTLLSNGTLLNVKFTPATLEGEAGLRKLADFLRAFYPAQTAAHPV
;
A
#
# COMPACT_ATOMS: atom_id res chain seq x y z
N MET A 1 -13.91 -10.18 -14.22
CA MET A 1 -14.78 -10.95 -15.14
C MET A 1 -16.19 -11.18 -14.59
N LYS A 2 -16.40 -11.26 -13.26
CA LYS A 2 -17.73 -11.47 -12.62
C LYS A 2 -18.67 -10.24 -12.54
N MET A 3 -18.20 -9.02 -12.83
CA MET A 3 -19.00 -7.78 -12.68
C MET A 3 -19.35 -7.09 -14.00
N ARG A 4 -19.02 -7.69 -15.15
CA ARG A 4 -19.39 -7.11 -16.45
C ARG A 4 -20.86 -7.34 -16.76
N GLY A 5 -21.48 -6.39 -17.44
CA GLY A 5 -22.90 -6.44 -17.80
C GLY A 5 -23.83 -6.47 -16.58
N ASN A 6 -23.35 -6.02 -15.42
CA ASN A 6 -24.17 -5.90 -14.23
C ASN A 6 -24.64 -4.45 -14.07
N ASP A 7 -25.83 -4.17 -14.61
CA ASP A 7 -26.46 -2.85 -14.55
C ASP A 7 -26.88 -2.45 -13.12
N THR A 8 -26.83 -3.40 -12.17
CA THR A 8 -27.14 -3.17 -10.74
C THR A 8 -25.89 -3.07 -9.86
N LEU A 9 -24.70 -2.98 -10.45
CA LEU A 9 -23.46 -2.83 -9.70
C LEU A 9 -23.47 -1.51 -8.91
N THR A 10 -23.21 -1.60 -7.60
CA THR A 10 -23.00 -0.42 -6.75
C THR A 10 -21.53 -0.30 -6.33
N TYR A 11 -21.14 0.89 -5.88
CA TYR A 11 -19.78 1.11 -5.37
C TYR A 11 -19.47 0.25 -4.14
N GLU A 12 -20.44 0.06 -3.24
CA GLU A 12 -20.31 -0.76 -2.05
C GLU A 12 -20.09 -2.24 -2.42
N ALA A 13 -20.81 -2.73 -3.43
CA ALA A 13 -20.62 -4.09 -3.94
C ALA A 13 -19.24 -4.27 -4.58
N LEU A 14 -18.73 -3.25 -5.28
CA LEU A 14 -17.37 -3.23 -5.82
C LEU A 14 -16.32 -3.27 -4.71
N LEU A 15 -16.45 -2.41 -3.70
CA LEU A 15 -15.55 -2.37 -2.53
C LEU A 15 -15.58 -3.69 -1.76
N ALA A 16 -16.75 -4.28 -1.53
CA ALA A 16 -16.88 -5.58 -0.88
C ALA A 16 -16.14 -6.68 -1.67
N HIS A 17 -16.21 -6.64 -3.00
CA HIS A 17 -15.47 -7.58 -3.83
C HIS A 17 -13.95 -7.37 -3.78
N ILE A 18 -13.49 -6.12 -3.75
CA ILE A 18 -12.06 -5.80 -3.59
C ILE A 18 -11.56 -6.31 -2.24
N ARG A 19 -12.29 -6.06 -1.14
CA ARG A 19 -11.97 -6.60 0.20
C ARG A 19 -11.90 -8.12 0.20
N ALA A 20 -12.87 -8.80 -0.42
CA ALA A 20 -12.85 -10.26 -0.56
C ALA A 20 -11.64 -10.76 -1.38
N LYS A 21 -11.22 -10.02 -2.41
CA LYS A 21 -10.02 -10.32 -3.19
C LYS A 21 -8.74 -10.12 -2.39
N ILE A 22 -8.65 -9.05 -1.61
CA ILE A 22 -7.53 -8.81 -0.68
C ILE A 22 -7.39 -10.00 0.27
N SER A 23 -8.47 -10.41 0.95
CA SER A 23 -8.42 -11.56 1.86
C SER A 23 -7.99 -12.85 1.15
N HIS A 24 -8.56 -13.14 -0.02
CA HIS A 24 -8.19 -14.33 -0.78
C HIS A 24 -6.69 -14.36 -1.15
N TYR A 25 -6.15 -13.25 -1.66
CA TYR A 25 -4.73 -13.21 -2.04
C TYR A 25 -3.78 -13.19 -0.85
N ILE A 26 -4.20 -12.66 0.30
CA ILE A 26 -3.44 -12.77 1.56
C ILE A 26 -3.36 -14.24 1.98
N THR A 27 -4.46 -14.99 1.94
CA THR A 27 -4.45 -16.43 2.26
C THR A 27 -3.44 -17.19 1.40
N LEU A 28 -3.43 -16.94 0.08
CA LEU A 28 -2.49 -17.59 -0.84
C LEU A 28 -1.03 -17.19 -0.58
N MET A 29 -0.79 -15.92 -0.25
CA MET A 29 0.55 -15.42 0.09
C MET A 29 1.05 -16.07 1.38
N VAL A 30 0.21 -16.19 2.41
CA VAL A 30 0.55 -16.86 3.67
C VAL A 30 0.90 -18.32 3.42
N GLU A 31 0.09 -19.03 2.63
CA GLU A 31 0.35 -20.42 2.26
C GLU A 31 1.72 -20.57 1.57
N GLY A 32 1.99 -19.73 0.56
CA GLY A 32 3.28 -19.72 -0.14
C GLY A 32 4.46 -19.40 0.79
N SER A 33 4.30 -18.41 1.69
CA SER A 33 5.33 -18.05 2.66
C SER A 33 5.60 -19.19 3.65
N ASN A 34 4.57 -19.89 4.10
CA ASN A 34 4.71 -21.02 5.03
C ASN A 34 5.43 -22.21 4.39
N ILE A 35 5.16 -22.48 3.10
CA ILE A 35 5.89 -23.49 2.33
C ILE A 35 7.38 -23.13 2.27
N CYS A 36 7.70 -21.87 1.99
CA CYS A 36 9.09 -21.40 2.00
C CYS A 36 9.73 -21.51 3.38
N ASP A 37 9.04 -21.14 4.46
CA ASP A 37 9.56 -21.25 5.84
C ASP A 37 9.87 -22.72 6.20
N ILE A 38 8.98 -23.65 5.87
CA ILE A 38 9.20 -25.09 6.05
C ILE A 38 10.41 -25.57 5.23
N GLY A 39 10.53 -25.11 3.98
CA GLY A 39 11.69 -25.41 3.14
C GLY A 39 13.01 -24.96 3.77
N HIS A 40 13.06 -23.75 4.35
CA HIS A 40 14.26 -23.26 5.04
C HIS A 40 14.58 -24.10 6.29
N ARG A 41 13.56 -24.44 7.09
CA ARG A 41 13.73 -25.30 8.26
C ARG A 41 14.36 -26.65 7.90
N ASP A 42 13.80 -27.31 6.89
CA ASP A 42 14.14 -28.69 6.57
C ASP A 42 15.46 -28.79 5.79
N TRP A 43 15.79 -27.80 4.95
CA TRP A 43 16.89 -27.90 3.99
C TRP A 43 18.00 -26.86 4.17
N ALA A 44 17.76 -25.77 4.90
CA ALA A 44 18.72 -24.68 5.05
C ALA A 44 18.78 -24.12 6.49
N PRO A 45 18.95 -24.96 7.54
CA PRO A 45 19.20 -24.47 8.88
C PRO A 45 20.51 -23.68 8.94
N VAL A 46 20.58 -22.68 9.82
CA VAL A 46 21.70 -21.72 9.89
C VAL A 46 22.31 -21.70 11.30
N PRO A 47 22.99 -22.79 11.73
CA PRO A 47 23.43 -22.95 13.13
C PRO A 47 24.39 -21.85 13.60
N LEU A 48 25.22 -21.31 12.71
CA LEU A 48 26.11 -20.19 13.05
C LEU A 48 25.30 -18.94 13.40
N LEU A 49 24.30 -18.57 12.59
CA LEU A 49 23.42 -17.44 12.91
C LEU A 49 22.66 -17.70 14.21
N SER A 50 22.09 -18.91 14.35
CA SER A 50 21.36 -19.31 15.55
C SER A 50 22.19 -19.20 16.83
N SER A 51 23.51 -19.41 16.77
CA SER A 51 24.39 -19.23 17.94
C SER A 51 24.49 -17.78 18.45
N PHE A 52 24.17 -16.79 17.61
CA PHE A 52 24.16 -15.36 17.97
C PHE A 52 22.76 -14.84 18.31
N ILE A 53 21.73 -15.68 18.26
CA ILE A 53 20.33 -15.28 18.48
C ILE A 53 19.86 -15.81 19.83
N SER A 54 19.28 -14.91 20.64
CA SER A 54 18.79 -15.24 21.96
C SER A 54 17.78 -16.39 21.93
N ASP A 55 17.88 -17.26 22.92
CA ASP A 55 17.06 -18.43 23.17
C ASP A 55 17.25 -19.62 22.20
N CYS A 56 17.92 -19.45 21.06
CA CYS A 56 18.17 -20.56 20.13
C CYS A 56 19.02 -21.67 20.76
N LEU A 57 20.13 -21.28 21.41
CA LEU A 57 21.02 -22.23 22.12
C LEU A 57 20.32 -22.89 23.31
N GLU A 58 19.62 -22.10 24.12
CA GLU A 58 18.89 -22.59 25.31
C GLU A 58 17.78 -23.58 24.94
N LYS A 59 17.07 -23.33 23.84
CA LYS A 59 16.02 -24.22 23.32
C LYS A 59 16.56 -25.38 22.48
N GLY A 60 17.84 -25.36 22.10
CA GLY A 60 18.44 -26.33 21.18
C GLY A 60 17.74 -26.36 19.81
N ARG A 61 17.26 -25.20 19.33
CA ARG A 61 16.52 -25.08 18.05
C ARG A 61 17.14 -24.01 17.16
N ASP A 62 17.18 -24.28 15.86
CA ASP A 62 17.60 -23.32 14.86
C ASP A 62 16.59 -22.17 14.73
N ILE A 63 17.03 -20.97 14.32
CA ILE A 63 16.14 -19.85 14.05
C ILE A 63 15.09 -20.16 12.98
N THR A 64 15.43 -20.99 11.99
CA THR A 64 14.49 -21.43 10.94
C THR A 64 13.39 -22.36 11.49
N ASP A 65 13.61 -22.97 12.66
CA ASP A 65 12.66 -23.83 13.39
C ASP A 65 12.07 -23.14 14.65
N GLY A 66 12.12 -21.81 14.70
CA GLY A 66 11.53 -21.03 15.80
C GLY A 66 12.35 -21.00 17.10
N GLY A 67 13.67 -21.19 17.02
CA GLY A 67 14.58 -21.05 18.17
C GLY A 67 14.56 -19.64 18.79
N ALA A 68 14.33 -18.60 17.98
CA ALA A 68 14.35 -17.21 18.46
C ALA A 68 13.25 -16.93 19.50
N ARG A 69 13.46 -15.88 20.32
CA ARG A 69 12.46 -15.36 21.27
C ARG A 69 11.17 -14.89 20.59
N TYR A 70 11.31 -14.23 19.45
CA TYR A 70 10.21 -13.66 18.66
C TYR A 70 10.34 -14.11 17.20
N ASN A 71 9.23 -14.56 16.61
CA ASN A 71 9.23 -15.16 15.27
C ASN A 71 8.15 -14.50 14.41
N PHE A 72 8.51 -13.57 13.54
CA PHE A 72 7.55 -12.86 12.68
C PHE A 72 7.69 -13.27 11.21
N SER A 73 6.61 -13.09 10.45
CA SER A 73 6.63 -13.18 8.98
C SER A 73 6.01 -11.91 8.40
N GLY A 74 6.84 -11.11 7.74
CA GLY A 74 6.45 -9.79 7.23
C GLY A 74 5.76 -9.84 5.87
N VAL A 75 4.61 -9.18 5.72
CA VAL A 75 3.90 -9.07 4.43
C VAL A 75 3.83 -7.61 3.99
N GLN A 76 4.20 -7.33 2.74
CA GLN A 76 4.23 -5.96 2.21
C GLN A 76 3.01 -5.61 1.38
N GLY A 77 2.29 -4.58 1.80
CA GLY A 77 1.25 -3.92 1.01
C GLY A 77 1.87 -2.87 0.08
N ILE A 78 1.59 -2.97 -1.22
CA ILE A 78 2.13 -2.09 -2.26
C ILE A 78 1.00 -1.51 -3.10
N GLY A 79 1.09 -0.22 -3.45
CA GLY A 79 0.14 0.44 -4.36
C GLY A 79 -1.12 0.99 -3.69
N ILE A 80 -1.08 1.32 -2.40
CA ILE A 80 -2.25 1.87 -1.68
C ILE A 80 -2.70 3.21 -2.26
N ALA A 81 -1.76 4.08 -2.64
CA ALA A 81 -2.06 5.36 -3.30
C ALA A 81 -2.80 5.14 -4.63
N ASN A 82 -2.28 4.24 -5.47
CA ASN A 82 -2.92 3.89 -6.75
C ASN A 82 -4.33 3.33 -6.54
N LEU A 83 -4.51 2.44 -5.57
CA LEU A 83 -5.81 1.85 -5.27
C LEU A 83 -6.81 2.91 -4.80
N SER A 84 -6.38 3.80 -3.90
CA SER A 84 -7.23 4.86 -3.36
C SER A 84 -7.65 5.87 -4.44
N ASP A 85 -6.67 6.42 -5.17
CA ASP A 85 -6.93 7.37 -6.26
C ASP A 85 -7.80 6.73 -7.35
N SER A 86 -7.60 5.44 -7.63
CA SER A 86 -8.42 4.69 -8.58
C SER A 86 -9.86 4.55 -8.11
N LEU A 87 -10.08 4.22 -6.84
CA LEU A 87 -11.42 4.04 -6.30
C LEU A 87 -12.17 5.37 -6.20
N HIS A 88 -11.49 6.44 -5.80
CA HIS A 88 -12.05 7.78 -5.76
C HIS A 88 -12.49 8.25 -7.15
N ALA A 89 -11.59 8.16 -8.14
CA ALA A 89 -11.89 8.58 -9.51
C ALA A 89 -12.95 7.69 -10.19
N LEU A 90 -12.91 6.38 -9.94
CA LEU A 90 -13.91 5.44 -10.44
C LEU A 90 -15.28 5.74 -9.84
N ASN A 91 -15.35 5.92 -8.51
CA ASN A 91 -16.61 6.23 -7.84
C ASN A 91 -17.25 7.50 -8.42
N GLY A 92 -16.45 8.55 -8.48
CA GLY A 92 -16.90 9.83 -9.00
C GLY A 92 -17.35 9.77 -10.46
N LEU A 93 -16.62 9.07 -11.34
CA LEU A 93 -16.95 9.04 -12.77
C LEU A 93 -18.12 8.11 -13.10
N VAL A 94 -18.20 6.95 -12.44
CA VAL A 94 -19.14 5.87 -12.77
C VAL A 94 -20.42 5.94 -11.93
N PHE A 95 -20.30 6.13 -10.62
CA PHE A 95 -21.44 6.01 -9.71
C PHE A 95 -22.02 7.38 -9.34
N ASP A 96 -21.18 8.37 -9.00
CA ASP A 96 -21.66 9.69 -8.56
C ASP A 96 -22.13 10.55 -9.74
N GLN A 97 -21.26 10.75 -10.74
CA GLN A 97 -21.54 11.61 -11.89
C GLN A 97 -22.23 10.86 -13.04
N GLN A 98 -22.20 9.53 -13.02
CA GLN A 98 -22.76 8.65 -14.06
C GLN A 98 -22.35 9.05 -15.49
N ARG A 99 -21.12 9.56 -15.66
CA ARG A 99 -20.62 10.03 -16.96
C ARG A 99 -20.15 8.91 -17.87
N LEU A 100 -19.84 7.76 -17.28
CA LEU A 100 -19.34 6.60 -17.98
C LEU A 100 -19.86 5.34 -17.28
N SER A 101 -20.34 4.35 -18.02
CA SER A 101 -20.68 3.06 -17.41
C SER A 101 -19.43 2.33 -16.96
N PHE A 102 -19.57 1.43 -15.98
CA PHE A 102 -18.46 0.60 -15.49
C PHE A 102 -17.79 -0.19 -16.62
N ASP A 103 -18.59 -0.77 -17.52
CA ASP A 103 -18.08 -1.54 -18.66
C ASP A 103 -17.36 -0.67 -19.68
N ALA A 104 -17.82 0.55 -19.91
CA ALA A 104 -17.14 1.49 -20.80
C ALA A 104 -15.78 1.91 -20.21
N LEU A 105 -15.71 2.22 -18.90
CA LEU A 105 -14.44 2.49 -18.21
C LEU A 105 -13.49 1.29 -18.32
N LEU A 106 -13.99 0.08 -18.07
CA LEU A 106 -13.18 -1.14 -18.16
C LEU A 106 -12.64 -1.37 -19.59
N SER A 107 -13.43 -1.07 -20.62
CA SER A 107 -12.99 -1.15 -22.02
C SER A 107 -11.86 -0.15 -22.32
N ILE A 108 -11.97 1.08 -21.80
CA ILE A 108 -10.93 2.11 -21.95
C ILE A 108 -9.63 1.68 -21.27
N LEU A 109 -9.70 1.17 -20.03
CA LEU A 109 -8.52 0.70 -19.28
C LEU A 109 -7.83 -0.47 -19.98
N LYS A 110 -8.60 -1.42 -20.51
CA LYS A 110 -8.05 -2.56 -21.27
C LYS A 110 -7.32 -2.16 -22.53
N ASN A 111 -7.81 -1.13 -23.21
CA ASN A 111 -7.14 -0.54 -24.38
C ASN A 111 -6.03 0.44 -23.98
N ASN A 112 -5.65 0.50 -22.70
CA ASN A 112 -4.60 1.37 -22.19
C ASN A 112 -4.79 2.84 -22.58
N PHE A 113 -6.03 3.32 -22.58
CA PHE A 113 -6.41 4.68 -23.01
C PHE A 113 -6.05 5.05 -24.46
N ALA A 114 -5.73 4.09 -25.34
CA ALA A 114 -5.16 4.34 -26.67
C ALA A 114 -6.13 4.96 -27.70
N THR A 115 -7.39 5.19 -27.36
CA THR A 115 -8.36 5.85 -28.26
C THR A 115 -8.45 7.34 -27.94
N PRO A 116 -8.87 8.20 -28.90
CA PRO A 116 -9.06 9.63 -28.62
C PRO A 116 -10.02 9.91 -27.46
N GLU A 117 -11.01 9.04 -27.26
CA GLU A 117 -11.90 9.13 -26.10
C GLU A 117 -11.22 8.62 -24.81
N GLY A 118 -10.44 7.54 -24.91
CA GLY A 118 -9.62 7.04 -23.81
C GLY A 118 -8.63 8.09 -23.27
N GLU A 119 -7.97 8.83 -24.16
CA GLU A 119 -7.08 9.93 -23.79
C GLU A 119 -7.81 11.06 -23.05
N LYS A 120 -9.00 11.45 -23.50
CA LYS A 120 -9.84 12.45 -22.82
C LYS A 120 -10.28 11.98 -21.44
N ILE A 121 -10.70 10.72 -21.34
CA ILE A 121 -11.10 10.12 -20.07
C ILE A 121 -9.89 10.05 -19.13
N ARG A 122 -8.72 9.63 -19.59
CA ARG A 122 -7.48 9.64 -18.80
C ARG A 122 -7.15 11.04 -18.29
N ALA A 123 -7.19 12.04 -19.16
CA ALA A 123 -6.96 13.44 -18.77
C ALA A 123 -7.96 13.91 -17.71
N ARG A 124 -9.22 13.46 -17.77
CA ARG A 124 -10.21 13.73 -16.73
C ARG A 124 -9.90 12.99 -15.42
N LEU A 125 -9.54 11.71 -15.46
CA LEU A 125 -9.17 10.93 -14.28
C LEU A 125 -7.99 11.54 -13.51
N ILE A 126 -7.04 12.15 -14.22
CA ILE A 126 -5.87 12.81 -13.63
C ILE A 126 -6.24 14.20 -13.07
N ASN A 127 -6.96 15.02 -13.84
CA ASN A 127 -7.09 16.46 -13.54
C ASN A 127 -8.39 16.86 -12.84
N ARG A 128 -9.39 15.98 -12.74
CA ARG A 128 -10.72 16.32 -12.18
C ARG A 128 -11.07 15.57 -10.91
N PHE A 129 -10.18 14.71 -10.43
CA PHE A 129 -10.35 14.00 -9.18
C PHE A 129 -9.15 14.27 -8.29
N GLU A 130 -9.44 14.49 -7.02
CA GLU A 130 -8.47 14.66 -5.96
C GLU A 130 -7.57 13.41 -5.83
N LYS A 131 -6.36 13.60 -5.30
CA LYS A 131 -5.36 12.56 -5.16
C LYS A 131 -4.88 12.48 -3.73
N TYR A 132 -4.59 11.26 -3.27
CA TYR A 132 -3.98 10.97 -1.99
C TYR A 132 -2.66 11.74 -1.81
N GLY A 133 -2.40 12.24 -0.60
CA GLY A 133 -1.20 13.05 -0.32
C GLY A 133 -1.41 14.56 -0.32
N ASN A 134 -2.65 15.02 -0.44
CA ASN A 134 -3.00 16.45 -0.52
C ASN A 134 -3.84 16.95 0.67
N ASP A 135 -3.92 16.20 1.77
CA ASP A 135 -4.76 16.47 2.94
C ASP A 135 -6.26 16.56 2.60
N ILE A 136 -6.76 15.58 1.84
CA ILE A 136 -8.15 15.55 1.38
C ILE A 136 -8.82 14.30 1.95
N ASP A 137 -9.69 14.50 2.94
CA ASP A 137 -10.28 13.40 3.74
C ASP A 137 -10.98 12.35 2.89
N ASN A 138 -11.69 12.76 1.83
CA ASN A 138 -12.45 11.83 0.99
C ASN A 138 -11.56 10.76 0.33
N VAL A 139 -10.36 11.12 -0.13
CA VAL A 139 -9.42 10.16 -0.75
C VAL A 139 -8.49 9.54 0.28
N ASP A 140 -8.07 10.30 1.29
CA ASP A 140 -7.18 9.78 2.34
C ASP A 140 -7.86 8.68 3.18
N ASN A 141 -9.15 8.83 3.47
CA ASN A 141 -9.90 7.83 4.25
C ASN A 141 -10.11 6.52 3.47
N ILE A 142 -10.21 6.56 2.14
CA ILE A 142 -10.23 5.34 1.31
C ILE A 142 -8.93 4.55 1.51
N SER A 143 -7.78 5.24 1.48
CA SER A 143 -6.47 4.64 1.77
C SER A 143 -6.44 4.06 3.19
N ALA A 144 -6.87 4.83 4.18
CA ALA A 144 -6.84 4.42 5.59
C ALA A 144 -7.68 3.16 5.84
N GLU A 145 -8.90 3.11 5.31
CA GLU A 145 -9.80 1.96 5.49
C GLU A 145 -9.28 0.69 4.83
N LEU A 146 -8.80 0.78 3.58
CA LEU A 146 -8.31 -0.38 2.84
C LEU A 146 -7.00 -0.91 3.40
N LEU A 147 -6.11 -0.01 3.82
CA LEU A 147 -4.85 -0.40 4.45
C LEU A 147 -5.11 -1.04 5.83
N ARG A 148 -6.03 -0.48 6.63
CA ARG A 148 -6.46 -1.11 7.89
C ARG A 148 -7.05 -2.49 7.66
N TYR A 149 -7.90 -2.65 6.64
CA TYR A 149 -8.47 -3.95 6.29
C TYR A 149 -7.37 -4.97 5.93
N TYR A 150 -6.42 -4.57 5.07
CA TYR A 150 -5.25 -5.38 4.74
C TYR A 150 -4.47 -5.79 5.99
N CYS A 151 -4.15 -4.85 6.88
CA CYS A 151 -3.40 -5.14 8.10
C CYS A 151 -4.13 -6.15 9.00
N LYS A 152 -5.42 -5.90 9.27
CA LYS A 152 -6.25 -6.77 10.12
C LYS A 152 -6.47 -8.15 9.52
N GLU A 153 -6.41 -8.27 8.20
CA GLU A 153 -6.46 -9.57 7.55
C GLU A 153 -5.14 -10.32 7.70
N VAL A 154 -3.99 -9.67 7.51
CA VAL A 154 -2.66 -10.28 7.69
C VAL A 154 -2.43 -10.77 9.14
N GLU A 155 -2.85 -9.99 10.14
CA GLU A 155 -2.67 -10.32 11.57
C GLU A 155 -3.40 -11.60 12.02
N LYS A 156 -4.28 -12.18 11.18
CA LYS A 156 -5.02 -13.42 11.51
C LYS A 156 -4.17 -14.68 11.41
N TYR A 157 -2.99 -14.61 10.78
CA TYR A 157 -2.22 -15.78 10.38
C TYR A 157 -0.96 -15.97 11.23
N GLN A 158 -0.65 -17.24 11.51
CA GLN A 158 0.57 -17.67 12.20
C GLN A 158 1.55 -18.34 11.23
N ASN A 159 2.84 -18.25 11.55
CA ASN A 159 3.92 -18.87 10.78
C ASN A 159 4.37 -20.22 11.41
N PRO A 160 5.07 -21.09 10.66
CA PRO A 160 5.50 -22.41 11.14
C PRO A 160 6.52 -22.35 12.28
N ARG A 161 7.15 -21.19 12.49
CA ARG A 161 8.10 -20.92 13.59
C ARG A 161 7.40 -20.60 14.91
N GLY A 162 6.07 -20.64 14.97
CA GLY A 162 5.28 -20.43 16.18
C GLY A 162 5.04 -18.95 16.53
N GLY A 163 5.15 -18.04 15.57
CA GLY A 163 4.75 -16.64 15.77
C GLY A 163 3.80 -16.12 14.70
N GLN A 164 3.74 -14.81 14.54
CA GLN A 164 2.64 -14.13 13.83
C GLN A 164 3.09 -13.52 12.50
N PHE A 165 2.17 -13.46 11.54
CA PHE A 165 2.34 -12.60 10.38
C PHE A 165 2.10 -11.14 10.76
N THR A 166 2.98 -10.25 10.30
CA THR A 166 2.93 -8.82 10.59
C THR A 166 2.87 -8.03 9.28
N PRO A 167 1.93 -7.09 9.13
CA PRO A 167 1.84 -6.29 7.93
C PRO A 167 2.88 -5.17 7.96
N GLY A 168 3.40 -4.85 6.78
CA GLY A 168 4.22 -3.69 6.51
C GLY A 168 3.79 -3.05 5.19
N SER A 169 4.30 -1.85 4.94
CA SER A 169 4.13 -1.17 3.66
C SER A 169 5.38 -0.41 3.30
N TYR A 170 6.25 -1.10 2.57
CA TYR A 170 7.41 -0.53 1.88
C TYR A 170 7.69 -1.33 0.61
N THR A 171 8.26 -0.69 -0.40
CA THR A 171 8.39 -1.31 -1.73
C THR A 171 9.80 -1.82 -2.03
N VAL A 172 10.83 -1.32 -1.35
CA VAL A 172 12.20 -1.34 -1.89
C VAL A 172 12.12 -0.81 -3.34
N SER A 173 12.53 -1.60 -4.34
CA SER A 173 12.37 -1.30 -5.77
C SER A 173 11.18 -2.03 -6.43
N ALA A 174 10.41 -2.83 -5.69
CA ALA A 174 9.38 -3.73 -6.22
C ALA A 174 8.19 -3.01 -6.86
N HIS A 175 7.94 -1.73 -6.56
CA HIS A 175 6.87 -0.94 -7.19
C HIS A 175 7.03 -0.81 -8.71
N VAL A 176 8.26 -0.93 -9.23
CA VAL A 176 8.54 -0.94 -10.68
C VAL A 176 8.17 -2.29 -11.33
N PRO A 177 8.76 -3.44 -10.96
CA PRO A 177 8.42 -4.72 -11.57
C PRO A 177 6.99 -5.17 -11.30
N LEU A 178 6.40 -4.81 -10.13
CA LEU A 178 4.98 -5.07 -9.88
C LEU A 178 4.10 -4.18 -10.77
N GLY A 179 4.47 -2.92 -10.97
CA GLY A 179 3.79 -2.03 -11.91
C GLY A 179 3.84 -2.55 -13.35
N ALA A 180 4.96 -3.16 -13.76
CA ALA A 180 5.15 -3.72 -15.10
C ALA A 180 4.11 -4.80 -15.47
N VAL A 181 3.57 -5.52 -14.48
CA VAL A 181 2.56 -6.58 -14.68
C VAL A 181 1.13 -6.13 -14.38
N VAL A 182 0.93 -4.85 -14.05
CA VAL A 182 -0.39 -4.27 -13.76
C VAL A 182 -0.88 -3.48 -14.97
N GLY A 183 -2.12 -3.75 -15.38
CA GLY A 183 -2.81 -3.02 -16.45
C GLY A 183 -3.05 -1.55 -16.12
N ALA A 184 -3.68 -0.81 -17.03
CA ALA A 184 -4.03 0.58 -16.78
C ALA A 184 -5.05 0.69 -15.63
N THR A 185 -4.92 1.73 -14.81
CA THR A 185 -5.72 1.90 -13.59
C THR A 185 -6.55 3.19 -13.62
N PRO A 186 -7.71 3.23 -12.93
CA PRO A 186 -8.60 4.40 -12.90
C PRO A 186 -7.98 5.68 -12.30
N ASP A 187 -6.83 5.60 -11.63
CA ASP A 187 -6.04 6.77 -11.22
C ASP A 187 -5.43 7.54 -12.40
N GLY A 188 -5.46 6.96 -13.61
CA GLY A 188 -4.91 7.51 -14.85
C GLY A 188 -3.54 6.94 -15.23
N ARG A 189 -2.99 6.02 -14.43
CA ARG A 189 -1.72 5.34 -14.73
C ARG A 189 -1.90 4.36 -15.90
N PHE A 190 -0.95 4.38 -16.84
CA PHE A 190 -0.93 3.45 -17.96
C PHE A 190 -0.53 2.02 -17.53
N ALA A 191 -0.90 1.04 -18.35
CA ALA A 191 -0.44 -0.34 -18.19
C ALA A 191 1.08 -0.42 -18.26
N GLY A 192 1.67 -1.18 -17.33
CA GLY A 192 3.11 -1.37 -17.25
C GLY A 192 3.90 -0.23 -16.59
N GLU A 193 3.26 0.90 -16.25
CA GLU A 193 3.92 1.95 -15.48
C GLU A 193 4.15 1.50 -14.03
N GLN A 194 5.15 2.09 -13.37
CA GLN A 194 5.43 1.85 -11.95
C GLN A 194 4.23 2.20 -11.06
N LEU A 195 4.10 1.51 -9.93
CA LEU A 195 3.20 1.89 -8.85
C LEU A 195 3.84 2.99 -7.99
N ALA A 196 3.06 3.57 -7.08
CA ALA A 196 3.58 4.50 -6.08
C ALA A 196 4.72 3.84 -5.28
N ASP A 197 5.77 4.62 -5.03
CA ASP A 197 6.93 4.17 -4.30
C ASP A 197 6.69 4.23 -2.78
N GLY A 198 7.68 3.81 -2.01
CA GLY A 198 7.70 3.96 -0.56
C GLY A 198 6.64 3.18 0.23
N GLY A 199 5.63 2.59 -0.39
CA GLY A 199 4.54 1.92 0.31
C GLY A 199 3.45 2.91 0.71
N LEU A 200 3.79 3.97 1.45
CA LEU A 200 2.83 5.02 1.86
C LEU A 200 2.95 6.34 1.09
N SER A 201 3.92 6.46 0.17
CA SER A 201 4.09 7.68 -0.61
C SER A 201 2.87 7.92 -1.53
N PRO A 202 2.50 9.19 -1.76
CA PRO A 202 1.66 9.56 -2.89
C PRO A 202 2.26 9.11 -4.22
N MET A 203 1.41 8.96 -5.24
CA MET A 203 1.90 8.69 -6.59
C MET A 203 2.70 9.89 -7.11
N LEU A 204 3.79 9.62 -7.83
CA LEU A 204 4.70 10.65 -8.35
C LEU A 204 3.94 11.79 -9.05
N GLY A 205 4.15 13.02 -8.56
CA GLY A 205 3.60 14.23 -9.15
C GLY A 205 2.10 14.43 -8.90
N GLN A 206 1.50 13.67 -7.98
CA GLN A 206 0.11 13.85 -7.55
C GLN A 206 0.02 14.64 -6.22
N ASP A 207 1.11 14.76 -5.47
CA ASP A 207 1.25 15.53 -4.23
C ASP A 207 1.54 17.02 -4.49
N MET A 208 0.47 17.77 -4.79
CA MET A 208 0.56 19.16 -5.26
C MET A 208 0.39 20.22 -4.15
N GLN A 209 0.00 19.82 -2.93
CA GLN A 209 -0.22 20.72 -1.78
C GLN A 209 1.00 20.82 -0.83
N GLY A 210 2.15 20.34 -1.28
CA GLY A 210 3.42 20.43 -0.55
C GLY A 210 3.59 19.38 0.56
N PRO A 211 4.79 19.30 1.15
CA PRO A 211 5.21 18.16 1.97
C PRO A 211 4.42 18.04 3.29
N THR A 212 3.93 19.17 3.85
CA THR A 212 3.08 19.13 5.05
C THR A 212 1.74 18.45 4.78
N ALA A 213 1.13 18.66 3.60
CA ALA A 213 -0.11 17.99 3.23
C ALA A 213 0.10 16.48 3.08
N VAL A 214 1.24 16.07 2.53
CA VAL A 214 1.65 14.65 2.46
C VAL A 214 1.72 14.04 3.85
N LEU A 215 2.39 14.69 4.81
CA LEU A 215 2.48 14.18 6.18
C LEU A 215 1.11 14.03 6.83
N LYS A 216 0.20 14.98 6.60
CA LYS A 216 -1.17 14.90 7.12
C LYS A 216 -1.94 13.73 6.52
N SER A 217 -1.92 13.57 5.20
CA SER A 217 -2.54 12.41 4.53
C SER A 217 -2.00 11.09 5.05
N VAL A 218 -0.68 10.96 5.18
CA VAL A 218 -0.02 9.74 5.69
C VAL A 218 -0.34 9.52 7.18
N SER A 219 -0.51 10.59 7.96
CA SER A 219 -0.87 10.48 9.39
C SER A 219 -2.29 9.97 9.64
N LYS A 220 -3.17 10.05 8.64
CA LYS A 220 -4.52 9.46 8.69
C LYS A 220 -4.49 7.92 8.57
N LEU A 221 -3.37 7.36 8.11
CA LEU A 221 -3.18 5.92 8.04
C LEU A 221 -2.84 5.35 9.42
N ASP A 222 -3.33 4.14 9.69
CA ASP A 222 -3.09 3.44 10.94
C ASP A 222 -1.71 2.78 10.98
N ASN A 223 -0.69 3.62 11.12
CA ASN A 223 0.72 3.22 11.08
C ASN A 223 1.09 2.24 12.19
N THR A 224 0.32 2.21 13.29
CA THR A 224 0.55 1.28 14.41
C THR A 224 0.29 -0.18 14.03
N LEU A 225 -0.63 -0.43 13.10
CA LEU A 225 -0.92 -1.76 12.59
C LEU A 225 0.22 -2.28 11.72
N LEU A 226 0.95 -1.40 11.05
CA LEU A 226 2.06 -1.73 10.14
C LEU A 226 3.36 -2.00 10.91
N SER A 227 3.28 -2.93 11.87
CA SER A 227 4.36 -3.28 12.81
C SER A 227 5.63 -3.83 12.13
N ASN A 228 5.54 -4.32 10.89
CA ASN A 228 6.71 -4.72 10.11
C ASN A 228 7.41 -3.53 9.41
N GLY A 229 6.89 -2.32 9.60
CA GLY A 229 7.47 -1.08 9.11
C GLY A 229 6.70 -0.46 7.96
N THR A 230 6.83 0.86 7.88
CA THR A 230 6.25 1.72 6.85
C THR A 230 7.33 2.58 6.23
N LEU A 231 7.16 2.98 4.98
CA LEU A 231 8.09 3.91 4.34
C LEU A 231 7.34 5.07 3.67
N LEU A 232 7.95 6.25 3.75
CA LEU A 232 7.49 7.47 3.07
C LEU A 232 8.71 8.12 2.44
N ASN A 233 8.73 8.23 1.12
CA ASN A 233 9.76 8.98 0.42
C ASN A 233 9.34 10.45 0.28
N VAL A 234 10.24 11.36 0.66
CA VAL A 234 10.06 12.81 0.47
C VAL A 234 11.31 13.36 -0.21
N LYS A 235 11.13 14.15 -1.25
CA LYS A 235 12.24 14.76 -2.01
C LYS A 235 12.19 16.28 -1.90
N PHE A 236 13.31 16.86 -1.48
CA PHE A 236 13.50 18.30 -1.40
C PHE A 236 14.51 18.76 -2.46
N THR A 237 14.33 19.99 -2.97
CA THR A 237 15.40 20.65 -3.73
C THR A 237 16.51 21.09 -2.78
N PRO A 238 17.80 21.09 -3.19
CA PRO A 238 18.90 21.49 -2.31
C PRO A 238 18.71 22.88 -1.68
N ALA A 239 18.21 23.84 -2.45
CA ALA A 239 17.91 25.20 -1.98
C ALA A 239 16.89 25.25 -0.83
N THR A 240 16.01 24.25 -0.71
CA THR A 240 15.03 24.17 0.40
C THR A 240 15.71 23.93 1.75
N LEU A 241 16.85 23.24 1.74
CA LEU A 241 17.57 22.81 2.93
C LEU A 241 18.80 23.67 3.25
N GLU A 242 19.00 24.75 2.49
CA GLU A 242 20.18 25.60 2.61
C GLU A 242 20.15 26.45 3.91
N GLY A 243 21.30 26.46 4.59
CA GLY A 243 21.52 27.23 5.83
C GLY A 243 20.73 26.75 7.05
N GLU A 244 20.97 27.40 8.18
CA GLU A 244 20.36 27.05 9.48
C GLU A 244 18.83 27.13 9.48
N ALA A 245 18.25 27.98 8.62
CA ALA A 245 16.79 28.09 8.50
C ALA A 245 16.20 26.87 7.76
N GLY A 246 16.84 26.38 6.70
CA GLY A 246 16.42 25.18 5.97
C GLY A 246 16.50 23.93 6.85
N LEU A 247 17.61 23.77 7.58
CA LEU A 247 17.80 22.66 8.53
C LEU A 247 16.77 22.67 9.66
N ARG A 248 16.45 23.86 10.23
CA ARG A 248 15.39 23.99 11.24
C ARG A 248 14.02 23.60 10.68
N LYS A 249 13.67 24.04 9.48
CA LYS A 249 12.41 23.64 8.82
C LYS A 249 12.32 22.13 8.61
N LEU A 250 13.42 21.47 8.23
CA LEU A 250 13.45 20.01 8.12
C LEU A 250 13.28 19.33 9.49
N ALA A 251 13.96 19.81 10.52
CA ALA A 251 13.81 19.28 11.88
C ALA A 251 12.36 19.42 12.38
N ASP A 252 11.74 20.57 12.14
CA ASP A 252 10.34 20.82 12.52
C ASP A 252 9.37 19.98 11.69
N PHE A 253 9.65 19.77 10.40
CA PHE A 253 8.92 18.85 9.54
C PHE A 253 8.92 17.41 10.08
N LEU A 254 10.10 16.89 10.46
CA LEU A 254 10.23 15.56 11.05
C LEU A 254 9.52 15.47 12.42
N ARG A 255 9.67 16.49 13.27
CA ARG A 255 9.01 16.54 14.57
C ARG A 255 7.50 16.67 14.46
N ALA A 256 6.96 17.31 13.43
CA ALA A 256 5.53 17.42 13.23
C ALA A 256 4.89 16.06 12.87
N PHE A 257 5.63 15.18 12.21
CA PHE A 257 5.11 13.86 11.82
C PHE A 257 4.94 12.90 12.99
N TYR A 258 5.85 12.95 13.97
CA TYR A 258 5.91 11.97 15.06
C TYR A 258 4.67 12.00 16.00
N PRO A 259 4.18 13.16 16.48
CA PRO A 259 2.96 13.25 17.30
C PRO A 259 1.68 13.02 16.50
N ALA A 260 1.67 13.33 15.20
CA ALA A 260 0.50 13.13 14.36
C ALA A 260 0.12 11.64 14.24
N GLN A 261 1.11 10.74 14.29
CA GLN A 261 0.87 9.29 14.30
C GLN A 261 0.27 8.79 15.62
N THR A 262 0.61 9.38 16.76
CA THR A 262 0.13 8.94 18.08
C THR A 262 -1.21 9.54 18.46
N ALA A 263 -1.54 10.74 17.95
CA ALA A 263 -2.82 11.40 18.20
C ALA A 263 -3.99 10.81 17.38
N ALA A 264 -3.73 10.26 16.19
CA ALA A 264 -4.76 9.68 15.33
C ALA A 264 -5.30 8.34 15.86
N HIS A 265 -4.52 7.61 16.66
CA HIS A 265 -4.85 6.29 17.20
C HIS A 265 -4.38 6.16 18.66
N PRO A 266 -5.14 6.69 19.64
CA PRO A 266 -4.84 6.47 21.05
C PRO A 266 -4.95 4.98 21.37
N VAL A 267 -3.92 4.44 22.02
CA VAL A 267 -3.82 3.06 22.51
C VAL A 267 -4.94 2.73 23.50
#